data_AF-A0A350J2Z7-F1
#
_entry.id   AF-A0A350J2Z7-F1
#
_cell.length_a   1.000
_cell.length_b   1.000
_cell.length_c   1.000
_cell.angle_alpha   90.00
_cell.angle_beta   90.00
_cell.angle_gamma   90.00
#
_symmetry.space_group_name_H-M   'P 1'
#
loop_
_entity.id
_entity.type
_entity.pdbx_description
1 polymer ?
#
loop_
_entity_poly.entity_id
_entity_poly.type
_entity_poly.pdbx_seq_one_letter_code
_entity_poly.pdbx_strand_id
1 'polypeptide(L)'
;MHLLCPKCGSGYRIPKDKIPSKNRVVMCSSCNHMWKQNFVPARRNYAIKNQAAQYAPVPAREPATRRAYTADVLSVLREEAEIETKLRH
;
A
#
# COMPACT_ATOMS: atom_id res chain seq x y z
N MET A 1 20.68 1.14 -4.86
CA MET A 1 19.35 0.53 -5.09
C MET A 1 18.72 0.21 -3.75
N HIS A 2 17.40 0.30 -3.62
CA HIS A 2 16.69 -0.03 -2.38
C HIS A 2 15.81 -1.27 -2.60
N LEU A 3 15.86 -2.21 -1.67
CA LEU A 3 14.98 -3.39 -1.64
C LEU A 3 14.04 -3.30 -0.45
N LEU A 4 12.82 -3.81 -0.62
CA LEU A 4 11.83 -3.94 0.44
C LEU A 4 11.47 -5.42 0.56
N CYS A 5 11.47 -5.94 1.79
CA CYS A 5 10.99 -7.29 2.03
C CYS A 5 9.47 -7.35 1.83
N PRO A 6 8.94 -8.24 0.97
CA PRO A 6 7.50 -8.33 0.72
C PRO A 6 6.71 -8.90 1.91
N LYS A 7 7.39 -9.56 2.86
CA LYS A 7 6.76 -10.18 4.04
C LYS A 7 6.63 -9.23 5.23
N CYS A 8 7.67 -8.46 5.54
CA CYS A 8 7.74 -7.64 6.76
C CYS A 8 8.02 -6.15 6.51
N GLY A 9 8.20 -5.72 5.26
CA GLY A 9 8.39 -4.32 4.93
C GLY A 9 9.75 -3.71 5.28
N SER A 10 10.71 -4.49 5.81
CA SER A 10 12.07 -3.99 6.08
C SER A 10 12.77 -3.50 4.80
N GLY A 11 13.43 -2.33 4.88
CA GLY A 11 14.14 -1.71 3.77
C GLY A 11 15.66 -1.88 3.83
N TYR A 12 16.26 -2.24 2.70
CA TYR A 12 17.71 -2.48 2.57
C TYR A 12 18.31 -1.61 1.47
N ARG A 13 19.40 -0.91 1.79
CA ARG A 13 20.15 -0.09 0.83
C ARG A 13 21.35 -0.87 0.30
N ILE A 14 21.40 -1.03 -1.02
CA ILE A 14 22.47 -1.77 -1.72
C ILE A 14 23.29 -0.77 -2.56
N PRO A 15 24.62 -0.69 -2.35
CA PRO A 15 25.52 0.09 -3.20
C PRO A 15 25.49 -0.40 -4.65
N LYS A 16 25.65 0.51 -5.62
CA LYS A 16 25.58 0.15 -7.05
C LYS A 16 26.68 -0.83 -7.45
N ASP A 17 27.86 -0.72 -6.83
CA ASP A 17 29.03 -1.57 -7.08
C ASP A 17 28.85 -3.03 -6.62
N LYS A 18 27.81 -3.28 -5.81
CA LYS A 18 27.46 -4.61 -5.29
C LYS A 18 26.23 -5.20 -5.98
N ILE A 19 25.72 -4.58 -7.05
CA ILE A 19 24.58 -5.07 -7.82
C ILE A 19 25.07 -6.05 -8.89
N PRO A 20 24.79 -7.36 -8.78
CA PRO A 20 25.12 -8.30 -9.85
C PRO A 20 24.25 -8.05 -11.08
N SER A 21 24.78 -8.33 -12.27
CA SER A 21 24.05 -8.22 -13.54
C SER A 21 23.06 -9.38 -13.79
N LYS A 22 22.83 -10.24 -12.79
CA LYS A 22 22.00 -11.45 -12.86
C LYS A 22 20.94 -11.43 -11.76
N ASN A 23 19.85 -12.18 -11.97
CA ASN A 23 18.88 -12.47 -10.91
C ASN A 23 19.55 -13.24 -9.77
N ARG A 24 19.16 -12.94 -8.53
CA ARG A 24 19.64 -13.67 -7.34
C ARG A 24 18.52 -13.84 -6.33
N VAL A 25 18.53 -14.95 -5.59
CA VAL A 25 17.67 -15.15 -4.43
C VAL A 25 18.26 -14.41 -3.24
N VAL A 26 17.47 -13.56 -2.60
CA VAL A 26 17.87 -12.77 -1.44
C VAL A 26 17.04 -13.20 -0.23
N MET A 27 17.65 -13.17 0.95
CA MET A 27 17.01 -13.52 2.22
C MET A 27 16.89 -12.27 3.10
N CYS A 28 15.72 -12.07 3.69
CA CYS A 28 15.50 -11.00 4.66
C CYS A 28 16.20 -11.36 5.99
N SER A 29 17.00 -10.45 6.55
CA SER A 29 17.62 -10.65 7.86
C SER A 29 16.64 -10.50 9.02
N SER A 30 15.53 -9.78 8.82
CA SER A 30 14.53 -9.54 9.88
C SER A 30 13.52 -10.67 10.04
N CYS A 31 13.22 -11.44 8.98
CA CYS A 31 12.12 -12.43 9.01
C CYS A 31 12.41 -13.71 8.23
N ASN A 32 13.66 -13.91 7.79
CA ASN A 32 14.15 -15.06 7.02
C ASN A 32 13.37 -15.41 5.74
N HIS A 33 12.56 -14.47 5.21
CA HIS A 33 11.85 -14.69 3.96
C HIS A 33 12.80 -14.56 2.78
N MET A 34 12.73 -15.53 1.86
CA MET A 34 13.56 -15.58 0.65
C MET A 34 12.71 -15.23 -0.57
N TRP A 35 13.19 -14.30 -1.40
CA TRP A 35 12.55 -13.96 -2.66
C TRP A 35 13.58 -13.79 -3.79
N LYS A 36 13.13 -13.92 -5.04
CA LYS A 36 13.97 -13.74 -6.22
C LYS A 36 13.99 -12.25 -6.58
N GLN A 37 15.15 -11.62 -6.49
CA GLN A 37 15.34 -10.22 -6.87
C GLN A 37 15.95 -10.13 -8.26
N ASN A 38 15.28 -9.36 -9.13
CA ASN A 38 15.83 -8.97 -10.42
C ASN A 38 16.70 -7.72 -10.25
N PHE A 39 17.99 -7.89 -10.52
CA PHE A 39 19.00 -6.84 -10.50
C PHE A 39 19.38 -6.36 -11.90
N VAL A 40 18.88 -7.04 -12.94
CA VAL A 40 19.07 -6.59 -14.31
C VAL A 40 18.34 -5.25 -14.42
N PRO A 41 19.02 -4.16 -14.85
CA PRO A 41 18.33 -2.90 -15.08
C PRO A 41 17.22 -3.21 -16.08
N ALA A 42 15.97 -3.01 -15.65
CA ALA A 42 14.85 -3.18 -16.56
C ALA A 42 15.18 -2.35 -17.80
N ARG A 43 15.32 -3.00 -18.96
CA ARG A 43 15.09 -2.26 -20.21
C ARG A 43 13.70 -1.70 -20.01
N ARG A 44 13.60 -0.38 -19.78
CA ARG A 44 12.33 0.31 -19.58
C ARG A 44 11.60 0.28 -20.91
N ASN A 45 11.05 -0.87 -21.28
CA ASN A 45 9.86 -0.96 -22.09
C ASN A 45 8.68 -1.00 -21.11
N TYR A 46 8.59 0.01 -20.25
CA TYR A 46 7.28 0.47 -19.89
C TYR A 46 6.78 1.14 -21.16
N ALA A 47 6.01 0.40 -21.96
CA ALA A 47 5.03 1.04 -22.81
C ALA A 47 4.10 1.78 -21.84
N ILE A 48 4.48 2.99 -21.46
CA ILE A 48 3.55 3.97 -20.92
C ILE A 48 2.56 4.13 -22.05
N LYS A 49 1.43 3.41 -21.98
CA LYS A 49 0.28 3.78 -22.78
C LYS A 49 0.02 5.23 -22.39
N ASN A 50 0.31 6.14 -23.32
CA ASN A 50 0.20 7.56 -23.12
C ASN A 50 -1.29 7.83 -22.82
N GLN A 51 -1.67 7.84 -21.55
CA GLN A 51 -3.02 8.17 -21.07
C GLN A 51 -3.21 9.69 -21.07
N ALA A 52 -2.68 10.37 -22.10
CA ALA A 52 -2.94 11.78 -22.39
C ALA A 52 -4.44 12.04 -22.65
N ALA A 53 -5.23 10.99 -22.90
CA ALA A 53 -6.69 11.07 -23.02
C ALA A 53 -7.45 10.89 -21.68
N GLN A 54 -6.77 10.61 -20.55
CA GLN A 54 -7.46 10.37 -19.26
C GLN A 54 -7.54 11.60 -18.34
N TYR A 55 -6.89 12.71 -18.70
CA TYR A 55 -7.08 14.00 -18.03
C TYR A 55 -8.25 14.78 -18.67
N ALA A 56 -9.38 14.11 -18.89
CA ALA A 56 -10.63 14.86 -18.98
C ALA A 56 -10.81 15.57 -17.62
N PRO A 57 -11.25 16.84 -17.59
CA PRO A 57 -11.55 17.50 -16.33
C PRO A 57 -12.56 16.62 -15.58
N VAL A 58 -12.13 16.11 -14.43
CA VAL A 58 -13.03 15.39 -13.54
C VAL A 58 -14.15 16.37 -13.22
N PRO A 59 -15.43 16.10 -13.59
CA PRO A 59 -16.51 16.98 -13.18
C PRO A 59 -16.40 17.13 -11.67
N ALA A 60 -16.54 18.36 -11.17
CA ALA A 60 -16.45 18.67 -9.75
C ALA A 60 -17.22 17.58 -8.99
N ARG A 61 -16.51 16.77 -8.19
CA ARG A 61 -17.15 15.72 -7.41
C ARG A 61 -18.20 16.40 -6.56
N GLU A 62 -19.47 16.07 -6.79
CA GLU A 62 -20.54 16.42 -5.86
C GLU A 62 -20.09 15.99 -4.45
N PRO A 63 -20.39 16.80 -3.41
CA PRO A 63 -19.96 16.49 -2.06
C PRO A 63 -20.41 15.07 -1.74
N ALA A 64 -19.44 14.20 -1.43
CA ALA A 64 -19.74 12.82 -1.08
C ALA A 64 -20.63 12.84 0.16
N THR A 65 -21.94 12.67 -0.06
CA THR A 65 -22.92 12.57 1.02
C THR A 65 -22.45 11.46 1.93
N ARG A 66 -22.27 11.75 3.23
CA ARG A 66 -21.98 10.72 4.22
C ARG A 66 -23.00 9.60 4.02
N ARG A 67 -22.52 8.38 3.79
CA ARG A 67 -23.39 7.22 3.65
C ARG A 67 -24.28 7.17 4.88
N ALA A 68 -25.59 7.29 4.69
CA ALA A 68 -26.54 7.12 5.77
C ALA A 68 -26.42 5.68 6.28
N TYR A 69 -26.12 5.52 7.57
CA TYR A 69 -26.13 4.21 8.22
C TYR A 69 -27.56 3.71 8.38
N THR A 70 -27.74 2.39 8.33
CA THR A 70 -29.05 1.76 8.59
C THR A 70 -29.45 1.95 10.05
N ALA A 71 -30.76 1.88 10.34
CA ALA A 71 -31.29 2.03 11.69
C ALA A 71 -30.65 1.06 12.70
N ASP A 72 -30.33 -0.16 12.24
CA ASP A 72 -29.64 -1.21 13.00
C ASP A 72 -28.22 -0.79 13.45
N VAL A 73 -27.43 -0.23 12.53
CA VAL A 73 -26.09 0.27 12.84
C VAL A 73 -26.16 1.46 13.80
N LEU A 74 -27.18 2.31 13.67
CA LEU A 74 -27.40 3.44 14.58
C LEU A 74 -27.88 3.02 15.98
N SER A 75 -28.52 1.86 16.15
CA SER A 75 -28.82 1.32 17.48
C SER A 75 -27.57 0.81 18.17
N VAL A 76 -26.73 0.05 17.46
CA VAL A 76 -25.46 -0.45 18.02
C VAL A 76 -24.57 0.71 18.47
N LEU A 77 -24.39 1.73 17.63
CA LEU A 77 -23.55 2.89 17.96
C LEU A 77 -24.05 3.68 19.19
N ARG A 78 -25.36 3.67 19.48
CA ARG A 78 -25.91 4.32 20.68
C ARG A 78 -25.64 3.50 21.93
N GLU A 79 -25.86 2.19 21.87
CA GLU A 79 -25.60 1.28 22.99
C GLU A 79 -24.12 1.33 23.42
N GLU A 80 -23.20 1.29 22.45
CA GLU A 80 -21.76 1.41 22.72
C GLU A 80 -21.39 2.74 23.39
N ALA A 81 -22.01 3.86 22.97
CA ALA A 81 -21.79 5.16 23.58
C ALA A 81 -22.30 5.21 25.03
N GLU A 82 -23.44 4.57 25.33
CA GLU A 82 -23.98 4.48 26.69
C GLU A 82 -23.09 3.60 27.58
N ILE A 83 -22.56 2.50 27.05
CA ILE A 83 -21.62 1.64 27.78
C ILE A 83 -20.33 2.42 28.10
N GLU A 84 -19.78 3.14 27.13
CA GLU A 84 -18.55 3.91 27.32
C GLU A 84 -18.72 5.03 28.35
N THR A 85 -19.84 5.75 28.32
CA THR A 85 -20.13 6.79 29.32
C THR A 85 -20.27 6.22 30.73
N LYS A 86 -20.94 5.06 30.90
CA LYS A 86 -21.04 4.36 32.18
C LYS A 86 -19.69 3.87 32.70
N LEU A 87 -18.80 3.42 31.82
CA LEU A 87 -17.46 2.98 32.19
C LEU A 87 -16.52 4.14 32.55
N ARG A 88 -16.79 5.35 32.04
CA ARG A 88 -16.01 6.55 32.33
C ARG A 88 -16.44 7.29 33.59
N HIS A 89 -17.63 6.99 34.11
CA HIS A 89 -18.20 7.60 35.32
C HIS A 89 -17.95 6.75 36.56
#